data_AF-G9MYP9-F1
#
_entry.id   AF-G9MYP9-F1
#
_cell.length_a   1.000
_cell.length_b   1.000
_cell.length_c   1.000
_cell.angle_alpha   90.00
_cell.angle_beta   90.00
_cell.angle_gamma   90.00
#
_symmetry.space_group_name_H-M   'P 1'
#
loop_
_entity.id
_entity.type
_entity.pdbx_description
1 polymer ?
#
loop_
_entity_poly.entity_id
_entity_poly.type
_entity_poly.pdbx_seq_one_letter_code
_entity_poly.pdbx_strand_id
1 'polypeptide(L)'
;QFAVAGISEPDENPRLSVKQFPHRGLDSEEQDRTYRSGSENGKQKSTLRDDDRKGHLDVLLRATEQFLAQGDIAKAAKAFGIVLQLRPRAQAIDIRLHHLWSIGSEILMRQREQLQEIDQQLSATGDGIQKIAPRWGFSANMSEFKSYFEILIRQYAYDHKAPHKLSAVDFWLTLLTCELSTIYAEHLRAIAHLEADTNVSLSRRSDFEVADSGMQDEAKEDWVKSRREAVCQHSLAGLRDINQRMEKLVDQLPYAKNESFLQLREITSLLSIDL
;
A
#
# COMPACT_ATOMS: atom_id res chain seq x y z
N GLN A 1 37.41 -31.25 -37.06
CA GLN A 1 37.99 -30.22 -37.95
C GLN A 1 39.18 -29.54 -37.27
N PHE A 2 40.27 -30.26 -37.01
CA PHE A 2 41.50 -29.68 -36.41
C PHE A 2 42.76 -30.20 -37.12
N ALA A 3 42.80 -30.10 -38.45
CA ALA A 3 43.94 -30.54 -39.26
C ALA A 3 44.54 -29.41 -40.13
N VAL A 4 44.24 -28.15 -39.82
CA VAL A 4 44.70 -26.98 -40.61
C VAL A 4 45.89 -26.25 -39.95
N ALA A 5 46.28 -26.62 -38.73
CA ALA A 5 47.25 -25.84 -37.94
C ALA A 5 48.65 -26.45 -37.79
N GLY A 6 49.01 -27.55 -38.47
CA GLY A 6 50.40 -27.99 -38.57
C GLY A 6 51.15 -28.24 -37.24
N ILE A 7 50.44 -28.56 -36.16
CA ILE A 7 51.03 -28.87 -34.86
C ILE A 7 51.02 -30.38 -34.69
N SER A 8 52.19 -31.00 -34.80
CA SER A 8 52.43 -32.37 -34.32
C SER A 8 52.20 -32.39 -32.81
N GLU A 9 51.59 -33.45 -32.29
CA GLU A 9 51.57 -33.72 -30.85
C GLU A 9 53.00 -33.92 -30.36
N PRO A 10 53.41 -33.20 -29.31
CA PRO A 10 54.13 -33.91 -28.27
C PRO A 10 53.59 -33.62 -26.87
N ASP A 11 53.68 -34.69 -26.08
CA ASP A 11 54.02 -34.78 -24.67
C ASP A 11 53.14 -34.09 -23.63
N GLU A 12 52.58 -34.97 -22.79
CA GLU A 12 52.17 -34.78 -21.40
C GLU A 12 51.37 -33.53 -21.08
N ASN A 13 50.08 -33.76 -20.85
CA ASN A 13 49.18 -32.78 -20.27
C ASN A 13 49.77 -32.22 -18.95
N PRO A 14 50.14 -30.93 -18.89
CA PRO A 14 50.65 -30.29 -17.66
C PRO A 14 49.58 -30.20 -16.56
N ARG A 15 48.37 -30.68 -16.84
CA ARG A 15 47.23 -30.77 -15.92
C ARG A 15 47.41 -31.80 -14.80
N LEU A 16 48.34 -32.73 -14.95
CA LEU A 16 48.62 -33.76 -13.93
C LEU A 16 49.51 -33.27 -12.79
N SER A 17 50.31 -32.22 -13.00
CA SER A 17 51.29 -31.73 -12.02
C SER A 17 50.70 -30.78 -10.97
N VAL A 18 49.49 -30.25 -11.18
CA VAL A 18 48.89 -29.25 -10.29
C VAL A 18 47.61 -29.79 -9.64
N LYS A 19 47.67 -30.01 -8.33
CA LYS A 19 46.61 -30.65 -7.52
C LYS A 19 45.28 -29.88 -7.44
N GLN A 20 45.23 -28.60 -7.79
CA GLN A 20 44.07 -27.73 -7.57
C GLN A 20 43.73 -26.87 -8.80
N PHE A 21 43.47 -27.49 -9.94
CA PHE A 21 42.84 -26.79 -11.06
C PHE A 21 41.30 -26.78 -10.91
N PRO A 22 40.64 -25.61 -11.05
CA PRO A 22 39.22 -25.42 -10.73
C PRO A 22 38.23 -26.15 -11.66
N HIS A 23 38.71 -26.88 -12.67
CA HIS A 23 37.88 -27.71 -13.56
C HIS A 23 38.42 -29.13 -13.71
N ARG A 24 39.17 -29.67 -12.74
CA ARG A 24 39.47 -31.10 -12.72
C ARG A 24 38.15 -31.85 -12.56
N GLY A 25 37.61 -32.37 -13.66
CA GLY A 25 36.51 -33.32 -13.65
C GLY A 25 36.89 -34.43 -12.69
N LEU A 26 36.14 -34.56 -11.61
CA LEU A 26 36.26 -35.69 -10.70
C LEU A 26 35.79 -36.89 -11.51
N ASP A 27 36.74 -37.71 -11.97
CA ASP A 27 36.44 -39.05 -12.40
C ASP A 27 35.73 -39.73 -11.23
N SER A 28 34.42 -39.90 -11.42
CA SER A 28 33.60 -40.82 -10.66
C SER A 28 34.34 -42.14 -10.65
N GLU A 29 34.65 -42.68 -9.46
CA GLU A 29 34.71 -44.13 -9.13
C GLU A 29 35.42 -44.38 -7.77
N GLU A 30 36.17 -43.44 -7.19
CA GLU A 30 36.99 -43.73 -5.98
C GLU A 30 36.52 -43.16 -4.62
N GLN A 31 35.42 -42.41 -4.54
CA GLN A 31 34.94 -41.85 -3.25
C GLN A 31 33.71 -42.57 -2.64
N ASP A 32 33.31 -43.73 -3.17
CA ASP A 32 32.07 -44.39 -2.77
C ASP A 32 32.23 -45.44 -1.63
N ARG A 33 33.34 -45.42 -0.88
CA ARG A 33 33.61 -46.44 0.15
C ARG A 33 33.99 -45.98 1.55
N THR A 34 33.98 -44.69 1.88
CA THR A 34 34.44 -44.24 3.21
C THR A 34 33.47 -43.36 4.00
N TYR A 35 32.17 -43.33 3.66
CA TYR A 35 31.17 -42.67 4.49
C TYR A 35 29.84 -43.43 4.55
N ARG A 36 29.85 -44.59 5.21
CA ARG A 36 28.63 -45.12 5.83
C ARG A 36 28.80 -45.05 7.35
N SER A 37 28.31 -43.97 7.94
CA SER A 37 27.57 -43.95 9.21
C SER A 37 27.62 -42.55 9.81
N GLY A 38 26.57 -41.75 9.58
CA GLY A 38 26.47 -40.42 10.16
C GLY A 38 25.35 -39.58 9.56
N SER A 39 24.10 -40.00 9.74
CA SER A 39 22.87 -39.19 9.74
C SER A 39 22.95 -37.74 9.16
N GLU A 40 23.03 -37.58 7.84
CA GLU A 40 22.88 -36.26 7.16
C GLU A 40 21.54 -36.10 6.41
N ASN A 41 20.69 -37.13 6.39
CA ASN A 41 19.39 -37.09 5.70
C ASN A 41 18.34 -36.15 6.34
N GLY A 42 18.62 -35.61 7.53
CA GLY A 42 17.74 -34.68 8.24
C GLY A 42 17.90 -33.21 7.83
N LYS A 43 19.09 -32.78 7.40
CA LYS A 43 19.39 -31.36 7.16
C LYS A 43 19.02 -30.89 5.74
N GLN A 44 19.13 -31.74 4.72
CA GLN A 44 18.76 -31.37 3.35
C GLN A 44 17.24 -31.35 3.10
N LYS A 45 16.46 -32.19 3.79
CA LYS A 45 14.99 -32.18 3.68
C LYS A 45 14.35 -30.96 4.33
N SER A 46 14.96 -30.40 5.37
CA SER A 46 14.43 -29.20 6.02
C SER A 46 14.65 -27.95 5.19
N THR A 47 15.82 -27.80 4.55
CA THR A 47 16.14 -26.62 3.71
C THR A 47 15.27 -26.55 2.45
N LEU A 48 15.05 -27.68 1.76
CA LEU A 48 14.16 -27.74 0.59
C LEU A 48 12.70 -27.39 0.94
N ARG A 49 12.18 -27.91 2.07
CA ARG A 49 10.84 -27.57 2.56
C ARG A 49 10.70 -26.11 3.00
N ASP A 50 11.78 -25.49 3.42
CA ASP A 50 11.80 -24.09 3.85
C ASP A 50 11.74 -23.14 2.66
N ASP A 51 12.46 -23.50 1.58
CA ASP A 51 12.47 -22.75 0.33
C ASP A 51 11.10 -22.82 -0.37
N ASP A 52 10.47 -23.99 -0.39
CA ASP A 52 9.10 -24.16 -0.90
C ASP A 52 8.06 -23.32 -0.15
N ARG A 53 8.18 -23.20 1.18
CA ARG A 53 7.26 -22.39 1.99
C ARG A 53 7.45 -20.90 1.77
N LYS A 54 8.69 -20.45 1.57
CA LYS A 54 9.01 -19.08 1.20
C LYS A 54 8.48 -18.76 -0.19
N GLY A 55 8.69 -19.65 -1.16
CA GLY A 55 8.11 -19.54 -2.50
C GLY A 55 6.58 -19.46 -2.48
N HIS A 56 5.92 -20.24 -1.62
CA HIS A 56 4.46 -20.19 -1.49
C HIS A 56 3.97 -18.85 -0.92
N LEU A 57 4.66 -18.29 0.08
CA LEU A 57 4.37 -16.95 0.60
C LEU A 57 4.53 -15.89 -0.49
N ASP A 58 5.63 -15.92 -1.24
CA ASP A 58 5.91 -14.95 -2.30
C ASP A 58 4.85 -15.02 -3.43
N VAL A 59 4.41 -16.24 -3.80
CA VAL A 59 3.35 -16.45 -4.78
C VAL A 59 2.01 -15.87 -4.31
N LEU A 60 1.64 -16.12 -3.04
CA LEU A 60 0.39 -15.60 -2.49
C LEU A 60 0.41 -14.08 -2.31
N LEU A 61 1.54 -13.52 -1.90
CA LEU A 61 1.72 -12.07 -1.79
C LEU A 61 1.56 -11.41 -3.15
N ARG A 62 2.25 -11.92 -4.18
CA ARG A 62 2.15 -11.42 -5.54
C ARG A 62 0.74 -11.57 -6.12
N ALA A 63 0.05 -12.67 -5.83
CA ALA A 63 -1.34 -12.84 -6.21
C ALA A 63 -2.26 -11.81 -5.52
N THR A 64 -2.01 -11.52 -4.24
CA THR A 64 -2.76 -10.50 -3.49
C THR A 64 -2.58 -9.11 -4.10
N GLU A 65 -1.33 -8.70 -4.39
CA GLU A 65 -1.03 -7.44 -5.06
C GLU A 65 -1.65 -7.37 -6.46
N GLN A 66 -1.65 -8.48 -7.21
CA GLN A 66 -2.30 -8.55 -8.51
C GLN A 66 -3.83 -8.39 -8.40
N PHE A 67 -4.47 -8.99 -7.41
CA PHE A 67 -5.91 -8.79 -7.17
C PHE A 67 -6.23 -7.35 -6.78
N LEU A 68 -5.38 -6.71 -5.97
CA LEU A 68 -5.50 -5.28 -5.65
C LEU A 68 -5.35 -4.39 -6.88
N ALA A 69 -4.37 -4.67 -7.74
CA ALA A 69 -4.19 -3.96 -9.01
C ALA A 69 -5.39 -4.12 -9.95
N GLN A 70 -6.07 -5.27 -9.91
CA GLN A 70 -7.29 -5.54 -10.67
C GLN A 70 -8.56 -4.95 -10.02
N GLY A 71 -8.48 -4.46 -8.78
CA GLY A 71 -9.63 -3.98 -8.01
C GLY A 71 -10.52 -5.09 -7.42
N ASP A 72 -10.09 -6.36 -7.47
CA ASP A 72 -10.86 -7.47 -6.87
C ASP A 72 -10.52 -7.60 -5.38
N ILE A 73 -11.15 -6.73 -4.58
CA ILE A 73 -10.86 -6.60 -3.14
C ILE A 73 -11.28 -7.86 -2.38
N ALA A 74 -12.38 -8.51 -2.77
CA ALA A 74 -12.82 -9.76 -2.15
C ALA A 74 -11.81 -10.90 -2.33
N LYS A 75 -11.21 -11.05 -3.52
CA LYS A 75 -10.14 -12.04 -3.73
C LYS A 75 -8.85 -11.65 -3.02
N ALA A 76 -8.48 -10.36 -3.04
CA ALA A 76 -7.33 -9.86 -2.31
C ALA A 76 -7.45 -10.14 -0.80
N ALA A 77 -8.60 -9.83 -0.20
CA ALA A 77 -8.87 -10.08 1.22
C ALA A 77 -8.77 -11.57 1.59
N LYS A 78 -9.30 -12.47 0.74
CA LYS A 78 -9.19 -13.92 0.94
C LYS A 78 -7.74 -14.40 0.84
N ALA A 79 -7.01 -13.97 -0.19
CA ALA A 79 -5.60 -14.32 -0.37
C ALA A 79 -4.75 -13.82 0.80
N PHE A 80 -4.97 -12.58 1.24
CA PHE A 80 -4.33 -11.98 2.40
C PHE A 80 -4.65 -12.73 3.70
N GLY A 81 -5.90 -13.16 3.89
CA GLY A 81 -6.29 -13.99 5.02
C GLY A 81 -5.54 -15.32 5.07
N ILE A 82 -5.31 -15.97 3.91
CA ILE A 82 -4.49 -17.17 3.80
C ILE A 82 -3.04 -16.85 4.18
N VAL A 83 -2.49 -15.73 3.67
CA VAL A 83 -1.13 -15.28 4.02
C VAL A 83 -0.97 -15.14 5.53
N LEU A 84 -1.90 -14.51 6.23
CA LEU A 84 -1.84 -14.35 7.70
C LEU A 84 -1.90 -15.68 8.48
N GLN A 85 -2.51 -16.71 7.90
CA GLN A 85 -2.61 -18.04 8.51
C GLN A 85 -1.37 -18.90 8.28
N LEU A 86 -0.53 -18.55 7.30
CA LEU A 86 0.70 -19.27 7.04
C LEU A 86 1.64 -19.17 8.26
N ARG A 87 2.27 -20.30 8.59
CA ARG A 87 3.33 -20.35 9.59
C ARG A 87 4.62 -20.91 9.00
N PRO A 88 5.34 -20.11 8.20
CA PRO A 88 6.71 -20.45 7.81
C PRO A 88 7.51 -20.72 9.08
N ARG A 89 8.23 -21.85 9.14
CA ARG A 89 9.03 -22.25 10.31
C ARG A 89 8.27 -22.31 11.65
N ALA A 90 6.95 -22.58 11.62
CA ALA A 90 6.08 -22.65 12.79
C ALA A 90 5.89 -21.31 13.56
N GLN A 91 6.43 -20.20 13.04
CA GLN A 91 6.23 -18.87 13.58
C GLN A 91 5.13 -18.15 12.80
N ALA A 92 4.32 -17.34 13.48
CA ALA A 92 3.39 -16.44 12.81
C ALA A 92 4.18 -15.40 12.00
N ILE A 93 3.65 -15.02 10.84
CA ILE A 93 4.28 -14.00 10.01
C ILE A 93 4.21 -12.65 10.71
N ASP A 94 5.34 -11.93 10.75
CA ASP A 94 5.39 -10.56 11.25
C ASP A 94 4.83 -9.62 10.19
N ILE A 95 3.74 -8.93 10.54
CA ILE A 95 3.03 -8.01 9.64
C ILE A 95 3.83 -6.76 9.26
N ARG A 96 4.92 -6.48 9.99
CA ARG A 96 5.87 -5.43 9.61
C ARG A 96 6.66 -5.80 8.35
N LEU A 97 6.83 -7.08 8.08
CA LEU A 97 7.59 -7.54 6.92
C LEU A 97 6.70 -7.61 5.68
N HIS A 98 7.33 -7.65 4.51
CA HIS A 98 6.66 -7.92 3.23
C HIS A 98 5.48 -6.99 2.91
N HIS A 99 5.50 -5.75 3.40
CA HIS A 99 4.42 -4.77 3.16
C HIS A 99 3.03 -5.24 3.62
N LEU A 100 2.95 -6.22 4.52
CA LEU A 100 1.68 -6.81 4.94
C LEU A 100 0.80 -5.80 5.67
N TRP A 101 1.41 -4.93 6.46
CA TRP A 101 0.70 -3.85 7.14
C TRP A 101 0.05 -2.87 6.14
N SER A 102 0.76 -2.52 5.05
CA SER A 102 0.23 -1.61 4.03
C SER A 102 -0.82 -2.30 3.17
N ILE A 103 -0.61 -3.56 2.77
CA ILE A 103 -1.58 -4.37 2.02
C ILE A 103 -2.87 -4.55 2.81
N GLY A 104 -2.77 -4.87 4.12
CA GLY A 104 -3.92 -4.98 5.00
C GLY A 104 -4.69 -3.67 5.08
N SER A 105 -3.96 -2.54 5.21
CA SER A 105 -4.58 -1.22 5.26
C SER A 105 -5.28 -0.82 3.95
N GLU A 106 -4.68 -1.18 2.81
CA GLU A 106 -5.24 -0.98 1.47
C GLU A 106 -6.53 -1.78 1.27
N ILE A 107 -6.53 -3.06 1.65
CA ILE A 107 -7.72 -3.90 1.60
C ILE A 107 -8.84 -3.26 2.42
N LEU A 108 -8.56 -2.84 3.66
CA LEU A 108 -9.55 -2.20 4.54
C LEU A 108 -10.12 -0.91 3.93
N MET A 109 -9.24 -0.07 3.36
CA MET A 109 -9.69 1.18 2.71
C MET A 109 -10.60 0.92 1.51
N ARG A 110 -10.36 -0.15 0.74
CA ARG A 110 -11.13 -0.47 -0.47
C ARG A 110 -12.32 -1.42 -0.22
N GLN A 111 -12.43 -2.06 0.96
CA GLN A 111 -13.37 -3.17 1.18
C GLN A 111 -14.84 -2.79 1.03
N ARG A 112 -15.27 -1.59 1.46
CA ARG A 112 -16.67 -1.16 1.28
C ARG A 112 -16.96 -0.49 -0.07
N GLU A 113 -15.95 -0.22 -0.89
CA GLU A 113 -16.16 0.29 -2.26
C GLU A 113 -16.91 -0.78 -3.08
N GLN A 114 -16.50 -2.05 -2.94
CA GLN A 114 -17.12 -3.18 -3.65
C GLN A 114 -18.57 -3.45 -3.20
N LEU A 115 -18.92 -3.19 -1.94
CA LEU A 115 -20.30 -3.37 -1.44
C LEU A 115 -21.24 -2.29 -1.97
N GLN A 116 -20.76 -1.03 -2.05
CA GLN A 116 -21.56 0.07 -2.58
C GLN A 116 -21.72 0.00 -4.10
N GLU A 117 -20.73 -0.50 -4.84
CA GLU A 117 -20.86 -0.77 -6.28
C GLU A 117 -21.95 -1.81 -6.56
N ILE A 118 -22.06 -2.85 -5.74
CA ILE A 118 -23.10 -3.88 -5.87
C ILE A 118 -24.49 -3.31 -5.56
N ASP A 119 -24.65 -2.50 -4.51
CA ASP A 119 -25.92 -1.83 -4.18
C ASP A 119 -26.33 -0.81 -5.25
N GLN A 120 -25.38 -0.06 -5.83
CA GLN A 120 -25.64 0.86 -6.94
C GLN A 120 -25.99 0.12 -8.23
N GLN A 121 -25.35 -1.01 -8.54
CA GLN A 121 -25.68 -1.85 -9.70
C GLN A 121 -27.07 -2.48 -9.60
N LEU A 122 -27.52 -2.85 -8.40
CA LEU A 122 -28.89 -3.33 -8.16
C LEU A 122 -29.94 -2.22 -8.29
N SER A 123 -29.54 -0.96 -8.09
CA SER A 123 -30.41 0.23 -8.18
C SER A 123 -30.41 0.89 -9.57
N ALA A 124 -29.44 0.58 -10.43
CA ALA A 124 -29.21 1.22 -11.73
C ALA A 124 -29.76 0.39 -12.91
N THR A 125 -31.02 -0.04 -12.85
CA THR A 125 -31.71 -0.62 -14.03
C THR A 125 -32.16 0.44 -15.05
N GLY A 126 -31.78 1.70 -14.85
CA GLY A 126 -32.12 2.80 -15.74
C GLY A 126 -31.01 3.83 -15.81
N ASP A 127 -30.45 3.95 -17.00
CA ASP A 127 -29.61 5.03 -17.51
C ASP A 127 -28.10 5.00 -17.21
N GLY A 128 -27.34 5.19 -18.29
CA GLY A 128 -25.92 4.90 -18.44
C GLY A 128 -25.01 5.91 -17.74
N ILE A 129 -24.99 5.89 -16.41
CA ILE A 129 -24.04 6.70 -15.63
C ILE A 129 -22.71 5.95 -15.56
N GLN A 130 -21.67 6.63 -16.04
CA GLN A 130 -20.30 6.17 -16.19
C GLN A 130 -19.80 5.43 -14.94
N LYS A 131 -19.12 4.30 -15.15
CA LYS A 131 -18.35 3.58 -14.12
C LYS A 131 -17.37 4.54 -13.46
N ILE A 132 -17.73 5.06 -12.29
CA ILE A 132 -16.82 5.82 -11.44
C ILE A 132 -15.77 4.81 -10.97
N ALA A 133 -14.51 5.04 -11.34
CA ALA A 133 -13.40 4.19 -10.94
C ALA A 133 -13.35 4.00 -9.41
N PRO A 134 -12.89 2.83 -8.92
CA PRO A 134 -12.83 2.51 -7.49
C PRO A 134 -12.06 3.61 -6.76
N ARG A 135 -12.74 4.19 -5.77
CA ARG A 135 -12.44 5.52 -5.23
C ARG A 135 -11.72 5.38 -3.89
N TRP A 136 -10.39 5.30 -3.97
CA TRP A 136 -9.55 5.39 -2.79
C TRP A 136 -9.94 6.58 -1.89
N GLY A 137 -10.12 6.33 -0.60
CA GLY A 137 -10.39 7.39 0.39
C GLY A 137 -11.86 7.74 0.56
N PHE A 138 -12.72 6.76 0.81
CA PHE A 138 -14.06 7.02 1.36
C PHE A 138 -13.99 7.08 2.89
N SER A 139 -14.51 8.17 3.49
CA SER A 139 -14.51 8.34 4.95
C SER A 139 -15.22 7.23 5.72
N ALA A 140 -16.17 6.50 5.14
CA ALA A 140 -16.87 5.44 5.88
C ALA A 140 -16.00 4.25 6.28
N ASN A 141 -14.85 4.04 5.64
CA ASN A 141 -13.89 2.98 5.99
C ASN A 141 -12.80 3.49 6.95
N MET A 142 -12.77 4.80 7.19
CA MET A 142 -11.72 5.44 7.97
C MET A 142 -11.70 4.96 9.43
N SER A 143 -12.85 4.58 9.99
CA SER A 143 -12.93 4.05 11.37
C SER A 143 -12.25 2.69 11.52
N GLU A 144 -12.44 1.79 10.54
CA GLU A 144 -11.81 0.47 10.51
C GLU A 144 -10.31 0.59 10.26
N PHE A 145 -9.92 1.49 9.35
CA PHE A 145 -8.52 1.84 9.09
C PHE A 145 -7.83 2.42 10.32
N LYS A 146 -8.45 3.39 11.01
CA LYS A 146 -7.96 3.93 12.29
C LYS A 146 -7.78 2.84 13.33
N SER A 147 -8.81 2.01 13.51
CA SER A 147 -8.77 0.89 14.46
C SER A 147 -7.62 -0.06 14.17
N TYR A 148 -7.38 -0.38 12.89
CA TYR A 148 -6.27 -1.21 12.45
C TYR A 148 -4.91 -0.61 12.84
N PHE A 149 -4.66 0.65 12.48
CA PHE A 149 -3.40 1.33 12.82
C PHE A 149 -3.24 1.54 14.33
N GLU A 150 -4.29 1.83 15.08
CA GLU A 150 -4.23 1.93 16.54
C GLU A 150 -3.74 0.64 17.19
N ILE A 151 -4.18 -0.52 16.68
CA ILE A 151 -3.69 -1.82 17.14
C ILE A 151 -2.20 -1.96 16.82
N LEU A 152 -1.77 -1.61 15.60
CA LEU A 152 -0.36 -1.66 15.20
C LEU A 152 0.53 -0.75 16.06
N ILE A 153 0.09 0.49 16.28
CA ILE A 153 0.79 1.48 17.09
C ILE A 153 0.99 0.98 18.53
N ARG A 154 -0.05 0.38 19.13
CA ARG A 154 0.04 -0.19 20.49
C ARG A 154 0.93 -1.42 20.54
N GLN A 155 0.86 -2.28 19.53
CA GLN A 155 1.61 -3.54 19.50
C GLN A 155 3.10 -3.34 19.17
N TYR A 156 3.43 -2.34 18.36
CA TYR A 156 4.78 -2.09 17.85
C TYR A 156 5.28 -0.70 18.25
N ALA A 157 5.38 -0.47 19.57
CA ALA A 157 5.96 0.74 20.12
C ALA A 157 7.40 0.96 19.62
N TYR A 158 7.82 2.23 19.55
CA TYR A 158 9.16 2.59 19.11
C TYR A 158 10.23 2.05 20.08
N ASP A 159 11.21 1.33 19.54
CA ASP A 159 12.37 0.85 20.28
C ASP A 159 13.62 1.65 19.89
N HIS A 160 14.20 2.36 20.85
CA HIS A 160 15.43 3.14 20.66
C HIS A 160 16.63 2.28 20.23
N LYS A 161 16.62 0.97 20.51
CA LYS A 161 17.72 0.06 20.16
C LYS A 161 17.68 -0.39 18.70
N ALA A 162 16.53 -0.28 18.05
CA ALA A 162 16.33 -0.74 16.68
C ALA A 162 15.57 0.30 15.85
N PRO A 163 16.17 1.48 15.58
CA PRO A 163 15.50 2.61 14.92
C PRO A 163 15.12 2.33 13.46
N HIS A 164 15.74 1.31 12.82
CA HIS A 164 15.48 0.93 11.43
C HIS A 164 14.29 -0.03 11.27
N LYS A 165 13.69 -0.49 12.37
CA LYS A 165 12.52 -1.37 12.31
C LYS A 165 11.26 -0.54 12.22
N LEU A 166 10.32 -1.00 11.40
CA LEU A 166 8.98 -0.42 11.36
C LEU A 166 8.37 -0.39 12.76
N SER A 167 7.91 0.79 13.11
CA SER A 167 7.51 1.14 14.47
C SER A 167 6.25 2.01 14.46
N ALA A 168 5.74 2.32 15.65
CA ALA A 168 4.66 3.26 15.85
C ALA A 168 4.84 4.58 15.07
N VAL A 169 6.07 5.03 14.84
CA VAL A 169 6.34 6.26 14.08
C VAL A 169 5.83 6.16 12.64
N ASP A 170 6.19 5.07 11.97
CA ASP A 170 5.82 4.83 10.56
C ASP A 170 4.31 4.61 10.43
N PHE A 171 3.73 3.94 11.42
CA PHE A 171 2.29 3.70 11.49
C PHE A 171 1.51 4.99 11.72
N TRP A 172 1.95 5.85 12.64
CA TRP A 172 1.36 7.18 12.82
C TRP A 172 1.50 8.04 11.56
N LEU A 173 2.69 8.06 10.95
CA LEU A 173 2.94 8.84 9.75
C LEU A 173 2.00 8.42 8.61
N THR A 174 1.85 7.11 8.40
CA THR A 174 0.96 6.58 7.37
C THR A 174 -0.50 6.89 7.68
N LEU A 175 -0.93 6.67 8.92
CA LEU A 175 -2.29 6.98 9.36
C LEU A 175 -2.65 8.45 9.09
N LEU A 176 -1.81 9.38 9.55
CA LEU A 176 -2.04 10.81 9.40
C LEU A 176 -1.99 11.26 7.93
N THR A 177 -1.08 10.70 7.14
CA THR A 177 -0.99 11.00 5.70
C THR A 177 -2.23 10.51 4.94
N CYS A 178 -2.72 9.32 5.27
CA CYS A 178 -3.95 8.78 4.68
C CYS A 178 -5.20 9.57 5.09
N GLU A 179 -5.28 10.00 6.35
CA GLU A 179 -6.35 10.88 6.82
C GLU A 179 -6.34 12.23 6.09
N LEU A 180 -5.17 12.87 6.01
CA LEU A 180 -4.98 14.12 5.27
C LEU A 180 -5.40 13.98 3.81
N SER A 181 -4.93 12.93 3.14
CA SER A 181 -5.25 12.65 1.73
C SER A 181 -6.75 12.43 1.53
N THR A 182 -7.42 11.78 2.50
CA THR A 182 -8.87 11.55 2.45
C THR A 182 -9.64 12.86 2.57
N ILE A 183 -9.31 13.69 3.56
CA ILE A 183 -9.94 15.01 3.75
C ILE A 183 -9.75 15.86 2.50
N TYR A 184 -8.54 15.92 1.95
CA TYR A 184 -8.26 16.71 0.75
C TYR A 184 -9.01 16.18 -0.48
N ALA A 185 -9.08 14.87 -0.65
CA ALA A 185 -9.85 14.28 -1.75
C ALA A 185 -11.36 14.53 -1.60
N GLU A 186 -11.91 14.49 -0.39
CA GLU A 186 -13.30 14.86 -0.12
C GLU A 186 -13.56 16.35 -0.38
N HIS A 187 -12.64 17.22 0.02
CA HIS A 187 -12.69 18.65 -0.27
C HIS A 187 -12.77 18.92 -1.78
N LEU A 188 -11.82 18.39 -2.56
CA LEU A 188 -11.78 18.58 -4.01
C LEU A 188 -13.05 18.07 -4.70
N ARG A 189 -13.56 16.90 -4.26
CA ARG A 189 -14.81 16.35 -4.81
C ARG A 189 -15.99 17.23 -4.48
N ALA A 190 -16.09 17.72 -3.24
CA ALA A 190 -17.18 18.60 -2.84
C ALA A 190 -17.18 19.89 -3.66
N ILE A 191 -16.01 20.49 -3.91
CA ILE A 191 -15.89 21.66 -4.81
C ILE A 191 -16.30 21.32 -6.24
N ALA A 192 -15.82 20.21 -6.80
CA ALA A 192 -16.17 19.78 -8.16
C ALA A 192 -17.68 19.52 -8.32
N HIS A 193 -18.33 18.94 -7.31
CA HIS A 193 -19.78 18.75 -7.29
C HIS A 193 -20.53 20.08 -7.27
N LEU A 194 -20.08 21.05 -6.47
CA LEU A 194 -20.68 22.39 -6.46
C LEU A 194 -20.54 23.08 -7.82
N GLU A 195 -19.39 22.94 -8.49
CA GLU A 195 -19.16 23.51 -9.83
C GLU A 195 -20.05 22.87 -10.90
N ALA A 196 -20.24 21.55 -10.83
CA ALA A 196 -21.16 20.83 -11.71
C ALA A 196 -22.62 21.28 -11.49
N ASP A 197 -23.06 21.37 -10.24
CA ASP A 197 -24.42 21.83 -9.88
C ASP A 197 -24.66 23.27 -10.34
N THR A 198 -23.66 24.15 -10.21
CA THR A 198 -23.75 25.53 -10.71
C THR A 198 -23.88 25.56 -12.23
N ASN A 199 -23.07 24.79 -12.95
CA ASN A 199 -23.08 24.76 -14.42
C ASN A 199 -24.39 24.20 -14.99
N VAL A 200 -24.92 23.11 -14.40
CA VAL A 200 -26.23 22.57 -14.78
C VAL A 200 -27.34 23.60 -14.54
N SER A 201 -27.25 24.36 -13.45
CA SER A 201 -28.21 25.40 -13.12
C SER A 201 -28.10 26.63 -14.05
N LEU A 202 -26.93 26.91 -14.62
CA LEU A 202 -26.73 27.96 -15.62
C LEU A 202 -27.24 27.52 -17.00
N SER A 203 -26.94 26.28 -17.40
CA SER A 203 -27.38 25.73 -18.68
C SER A 203 -28.90 25.60 -18.77
N ARG A 204 -29.59 25.21 -17.68
CA ARG A 204 -31.07 25.18 -17.63
C ARG A 204 -31.73 26.56 -17.72
N ARG A 205 -31.02 27.63 -17.37
CA ARG A 205 -31.53 29.01 -17.41
C ARG A 205 -31.34 29.68 -18.77
N SER A 206 -30.35 29.23 -19.54
CA SER A 206 -30.07 29.71 -20.90
C SER A 206 -31.18 29.39 -21.91
N ASP A 207 -32.03 28.39 -21.64
CA ASP A 207 -33.15 27.99 -22.52
C ASP A 207 -34.44 28.83 -22.30
N PHE A 208 -34.43 29.78 -21.36
CA PHE A 208 -35.59 30.63 -21.08
C PHE A 208 -35.17 32.11 -20.99
N GLU A 209 -35.37 32.86 -22.08
CA GLU A 209 -35.18 34.33 -22.09
C GLU A 209 -36.22 34.99 -21.18
N VAL A 210 -35.84 35.43 -19.97
CA VAL A 210 -36.66 36.35 -19.17
C VAL A 210 -35.81 37.42 -18.52
N ALA A 211 -36.11 38.66 -18.92
CA ALA A 211 -35.60 39.90 -18.38
C ALA A 211 -36.18 40.18 -16.98
N ASP A 212 -35.51 39.67 -15.93
CA ASP A 212 -35.56 40.18 -14.54
C ASP A 212 -34.46 39.51 -13.67
N SER A 213 -33.18 39.56 -14.09
CA SER A 213 -32.14 38.65 -13.56
C SER A 213 -31.26 39.18 -12.42
N GLY A 214 -31.18 40.51 -12.21
CA GLY A 214 -30.16 41.11 -11.33
C GLY A 214 -30.24 40.68 -9.85
N MET A 215 -31.43 40.68 -9.26
CA MET A 215 -31.62 40.34 -7.82
C MET A 215 -31.55 38.83 -7.54
N GLN A 216 -31.79 38.00 -8.56
CA GLN A 216 -31.83 36.55 -8.41
C GLN A 216 -30.47 35.90 -8.66
N ASP A 217 -29.55 36.62 -9.31
CA ASP A 217 -28.17 36.19 -9.50
C ASP A 217 -27.30 36.45 -8.25
N GLU A 218 -27.47 37.59 -7.57
CA GLU A 218 -26.75 37.89 -6.30
C GLU A 218 -27.06 36.86 -5.20
N ALA A 219 -28.35 36.52 -5.00
CA ALA A 219 -28.76 35.52 -4.01
C ALA A 219 -28.22 34.10 -4.31
N LYS A 220 -28.00 33.78 -5.59
CA LYS A 220 -27.44 32.49 -6.02
C LYS A 220 -25.93 32.45 -5.81
N GLU A 221 -25.22 33.55 -6.11
CA GLU A 221 -23.79 33.69 -5.82
C GLU A 221 -23.52 33.59 -4.32
N ASP A 222 -24.34 34.24 -3.50
CA ASP A 222 -24.26 34.14 -2.04
C ASP A 222 -24.49 32.71 -1.53
N TRP A 223 -25.47 31.99 -2.09
CA TRP A 223 -25.70 30.59 -1.72
C TRP A 223 -24.52 29.68 -2.09
N VAL A 224 -23.94 29.83 -3.29
CA VAL A 224 -22.75 29.08 -3.71
C VAL A 224 -21.57 29.39 -2.80
N LYS A 225 -21.37 30.66 -2.46
CA LYS A 225 -20.32 31.12 -1.56
C LYS A 225 -20.49 30.53 -0.16
N SER A 226 -21.69 30.59 0.42
CA SER A 226 -21.99 29.94 1.71
C SER A 226 -21.77 28.42 1.66
N ARG A 227 -22.08 27.78 0.54
CA ARG A 227 -21.89 26.34 0.38
C ARG A 227 -20.41 25.96 0.25
N ARG A 228 -19.62 26.74 -0.48
CA ARG A 228 -18.15 26.61 -0.52
C ARG A 228 -17.55 26.80 0.87
N GLU A 229 -17.99 27.83 1.59
CA GLU A 229 -17.54 28.09 2.97
C GLU A 229 -17.86 26.91 3.89
N ALA A 230 -19.05 26.30 3.80
CA ALA A 230 -19.38 25.11 4.57
C ALA A 230 -18.46 23.92 4.28
N VAL A 231 -18.05 23.73 3.02
CA VAL A 231 -17.07 22.70 2.61
C VAL A 231 -15.69 23.01 3.16
N CYS A 232 -15.24 24.27 3.09
CA CYS A 232 -13.98 24.71 3.70
C CYS A 232 -13.99 24.49 5.21
N GLN A 233 -15.05 24.92 5.92
CA GLN A 233 -15.19 24.75 7.36
C GLN A 233 -15.13 23.27 7.78
N HIS A 234 -15.80 22.38 7.03
CA HIS A 234 -15.74 20.95 7.28
C HIS A 234 -14.32 20.39 7.13
N SER A 235 -13.63 20.78 6.05
CA SER A 235 -12.26 20.33 5.76
C SER A 235 -11.27 20.86 6.80
N LEU A 236 -11.39 22.14 7.17
CA LEU A 236 -10.60 22.81 8.19
C LEU A 236 -10.77 22.17 9.57
N ALA A 237 -11.98 21.74 9.94
CA ALA A 237 -12.21 21.02 11.19
C ALA A 237 -11.39 19.72 11.25
N GLY A 238 -11.36 18.95 10.15
CA GLY A 238 -10.55 17.75 10.04
C GLY A 238 -9.05 18.03 10.11
N LEU A 239 -8.57 19.05 9.40
CA LEU A 239 -7.15 19.45 9.44
C LEU A 239 -6.72 19.92 10.83
N ARG A 240 -7.57 20.67 11.54
CA ARG A 240 -7.30 21.09 12.93
C ARG A 240 -7.18 19.90 13.88
N ASP A 241 -8.01 18.88 13.73
CA ASP A 241 -7.90 17.65 14.52
C ASP A 241 -6.57 16.92 14.25
N ILE A 242 -6.17 16.80 12.98
CA ILE A 242 -4.87 16.22 12.60
C ILE A 242 -3.72 17.02 13.21
N ASN A 243 -3.73 18.36 13.08
CA ASN A 243 -2.72 19.24 13.66
C ASN A 243 -2.62 19.08 15.18
N GLN A 244 -3.75 19.07 15.90
CA GLN A 244 -3.76 18.86 17.34
C GLN A 244 -3.19 17.49 17.75
N ARG A 245 -3.46 16.43 16.98
CA ARG A 245 -2.87 15.11 17.22
C ARG A 245 -1.37 15.11 16.95
N MET A 246 -0.91 15.76 15.88
CA MET A 246 0.51 15.88 15.58
C MET A 246 1.25 16.68 16.65
N GLU A 247 0.70 17.82 17.11
CA GLU A 247 1.28 18.64 18.18
C GLU A 247 1.51 17.81 19.46
N LYS A 248 0.52 17.01 19.88
CA LYS A 248 0.65 16.12 21.05
C LYS A 248 1.76 15.09 20.91
N LEU A 249 2.06 14.67 19.67
CA LEU A 249 3.09 13.67 19.38
C LEU A 249 4.48 14.29 19.20
N VAL A 250 4.57 15.53 18.69
CA VAL A 250 5.86 16.23 18.46
C VAL A 250 6.69 16.33 19.74
N ASP A 251 6.05 16.54 20.89
CA ASP A 251 6.74 16.68 22.18
C ASP A 251 7.40 15.37 22.66
N GLN A 252 7.11 14.24 22.00
CA GLN A 252 7.64 12.93 22.35
C GLN A 252 8.78 12.54 21.39
N LEU A 253 9.91 12.06 21.95
CA LEU A 253 10.88 11.32 21.16
C LEU A 253 10.24 9.99 20.73
N PRO A 254 10.34 9.58 19.44
CA PRO A 254 11.26 10.03 18.40
C PRO A 254 10.69 11.03 17.38
N TYR A 255 9.43 11.47 17.51
CA TYR A 255 8.73 12.28 16.50
C TYR A 255 9.39 13.64 16.28
N ALA A 256 9.94 14.25 17.33
CA ALA A 256 10.67 15.52 17.25
C ALA A 256 11.86 15.52 16.26
N LYS A 257 12.44 14.34 15.96
CA LYS A 257 13.62 14.21 15.11
C LYS A 257 13.33 13.63 13.72
N ASN A 258 12.10 13.17 13.48
CA ASN A 258 11.75 12.55 12.22
C ASN A 258 11.38 13.63 11.19
N GLU A 259 12.18 13.75 10.12
CA GLU A 259 11.98 14.77 9.09
C GLU A 259 10.61 14.64 8.40
N SER A 260 10.19 13.42 8.06
CA SER A 260 8.92 13.17 7.38
C SER A 260 7.71 13.57 8.25
N PHE A 261 7.80 13.38 9.57
CA PHE A 261 6.76 13.81 10.49
C PHE A 261 6.67 15.34 10.58
N LEU A 262 7.81 16.03 10.61
CA LEU A 262 7.85 17.50 10.61
C LEU A 262 7.34 18.08 9.30
N GLN A 263 7.71 17.49 8.16
CA GLN A 263 7.21 17.87 6.84
C GLN A 263 5.69 17.72 6.76
N LEU A 264 5.14 16.59 7.24
CA LEU A 264 3.69 16.38 7.24
C LEU A 264 2.96 17.44 8.09
N ARG A 265 3.54 17.82 9.23
CA ARG A 265 3.01 18.90 10.07
C ARG A 265 3.02 20.24 9.35
N GLU A 266 4.12 20.59 8.69
CA GLU A 266 4.23 21.83 7.91
C GLU A 266 3.20 21.86 6.77
N ILE A 267 3.07 20.77 6.02
CA ILE A 267 2.09 20.63 4.93
C ILE A 267 0.67 20.80 5.45
N THR A 268 0.32 20.14 6.56
CA THR A 268 -1.03 20.22 7.14
C THR A 268 -1.33 21.62 7.69
N SER A 269 -0.32 22.29 8.27
CA SER A 269 -0.45 23.68 8.73
C SER A 269 -0.64 24.64 7.56
N LEU A 270 0.15 24.51 6.49
CA LEU A 270 0.01 25.33 5.28
C LEU A 270 -1.36 25.13 4.63
N LEU A 271 -1.79 23.89 4.44
CA LEU A 271 -3.13 23.56 3.92
C LEU A 271 -4.25 24.14 4.77
N SER A 272 -4.08 24.22 6.09
CA SER A 272 -5.08 24.82 6.98
C SER A 272 -5.15 26.36 6.91
N ILE A 273 -4.12 27.00 6.35
CA ILE A 273 -4.07 28.45 6.09
C ILE A 273 -4.63 28.75 4.69
N ASP A 274 -4.37 27.88 3.72
CA ASP A 274 -4.80 28.07 2.32
C ASP A 274 -6.30 27.83 2.10
N LEU A 275 -6.95 27.01 2.94
CA LEU A 275 -8.38 26.67 2.89
C LEU A 275 -9.27 27.64 3.67
#